data_AF-A0A523PA12-F1
#
_entry.id   AF-A0A523PA12-F1
#
_cell.length_a   1.000
_cell.length_b   1.000
_cell.length_c   1.000
_cell.angle_alpha   90.00
_cell.angle_beta   90.00
_cell.angle_gamma   90.00
#
_symmetry.space_group_name_H-M   'P 1'
#
loop_
_entity.id
_entity.type
_entity.pdbx_description
1 polymer ?
#
loop_
_entity_poly.entity_id
_entity_poly.type
_entity_poly.pdbx_seq_one_letter_code
_entity_poly.pdbx_strand_id
1 'polypeptide(L)'
;ANMSAEAGGRIAHYTAGLGEPVRGWVAAIASGNTLYSQEPGGAWREHAAELHCAEAEWAWGSIFCDIDNDGDKDLVVTNGFTSHSDPELPDWDPYYWRQVAADAGSLERREPIRDVNAGEPFAGSFSGYQRDRLFYNPEGTGRFFDAAYIFGLDADHDGRSVVPVDVDGDGDLDLALWTLSGLRLYENRCAPAHFARLRLVATRTHALALGAIVELTAAGVTQREHLRIVEGFQSQVPSDLHFGLAAAERIERIQVTWPSGSRETWTDLPVDRLLLLREADASCEPSLLPAWPASRPPRPPAELAPDQPPFPELLVASGRRLLDETRYREAAATFERALAVDPALTSACEGLGRANVLLGRLDLAEAAYARAVAIDRDYALGHYNLGVTRSRLRKLPEAIASFEEALRVAGDKAHILIALGEAASVSGDDAAAEDAFRRATVAEPTSPVAWLLLGKALGKREHYAAARTALLEATRLEPEDAEARRALRLVERLLRK
;
A
#
# COMPACT_ATOMS: atom_id res chain seq x y z
N ALA A 1 0.85 17.11 8.72
CA ALA A 1 1.59 15.90 8.37
C ALA A 1 2.89 16.29 7.68
N ASN A 2 4.04 15.94 8.25
CA ASN A 2 5.36 16.10 7.64
C ASN A 2 6.13 14.78 7.75
N MET A 3 7.26 14.67 7.06
CA MET A 3 8.10 13.46 7.06
C MET A 3 9.09 13.53 8.23
N SER A 4 8.66 13.21 9.45
CA SER A 4 9.59 12.92 10.55
C SER A 4 10.05 11.47 10.49
N ALA A 5 11.33 11.21 10.72
CA ALA A 5 11.83 9.86 10.95
C ALA A 5 13.03 9.95 11.89
N GLU A 6 13.35 8.88 12.62
CA GLU A 6 14.53 8.84 13.49
C GLU A 6 15.81 9.14 12.69
N ALA A 7 15.91 8.62 11.46
CA ALA A 7 16.99 8.96 10.55
C ALA A 7 16.98 10.44 10.10
N GLY A 8 15.79 11.02 9.93
CA GLY A 8 15.61 12.44 9.65
C GLY A 8 16.09 13.32 10.79
N GLY A 9 15.80 12.98 12.04
CA GLY A 9 16.32 13.71 13.20
C GLY A 9 17.85 13.78 13.25
N ARG A 10 18.54 12.78 12.68
CA ARG A 10 20.01 12.76 12.56
C ARG A 10 20.56 13.62 11.42
N ILE A 11 19.74 14.08 10.47
CA ILE A 11 20.21 14.80 9.27
C ILE A 11 20.89 16.14 9.60
N ALA A 12 20.52 16.75 10.72
CA ALA A 12 21.12 18.01 11.17
C ALA A 12 22.64 17.87 11.37
N HIS A 13 23.12 16.68 11.78
CA HIS A 13 24.55 16.41 11.89
C HIS A 13 25.24 16.43 10.52
N TYR A 14 24.63 15.78 9.52
CA TYR A 14 25.19 15.65 8.17
C TYR A 14 25.17 16.96 7.38
N THR A 15 24.36 17.93 7.79
CA THR A 15 24.21 19.24 7.14
C THR A 15 24.81 20.39 7.94
N ALA A 16 25.48 20.11 9.07
CA ALA A 16 26.05 21.12 9.95
C ALA A 16 27.05 22.07 9.26
N GLY A 17 27.76 21.58 8.23
CA GLY A 17 28.71 22.38 7.45
C GLY A 17 28.08 23.30 6.40
N LEU A 18 26.77 23.17 6.13
CA LEU A 18 26.06 23.97 5.12
C LEU A 18 25.71 25.36 5.66
N GLY A 19 25.44 26.33 4.79
CA GLY A 19 24.97 27.66 5.14
C GLY A 19 23.60 27.67 5.82
N GLU A 20 23.35 28.68 6.64
CA GLU A 20 22.14 28.79 7.47
C GLU A 20 20.81 28.70 6.68
N PRO A 21 20.64 29.32 5.50
CA PRO A 21 19.43 29.15 4.71
C PRO A 21 19.16 27.71 4.30
N VAL A 22 20.19 26.97 3.87
CA VAL A 22 20.07 25.59 3.39
C VAL A 22 19.84 24.64 4.55
N ARG A 23 20.55 24.84 5.68
CA ARG A 23 20.28 24.08 6.92
C ARG A 23 18.85 24.29 7.40
N GLY A 24 18.33 25.51 7.30
CA GLY A 24 16.94 25.82 7.66
C GLY A 24 15.94 25.01 6.84
N TRP A 25 16.16 24.87 5.53
CA TRP A 25 15.30 24.04 4.67
C TRP A 25 15.35 22.56 5.03
N VAL A 26 16.56 22.03 5.23
CA VAL A 26 16.71 20.61 5.62
C VAL A 26 16.08 20.35 6.98
N ALA A 27 16.29 21.24 7.95
CA ALA A 27 15.67 21.15 9.26
C ALA A 27 14.14 21.18 9.17
N ALA A 28 13.56 22.03 8.30
CA ALA A 28 12.11 22.08 8.11
C ALA A 28 11.51 20.80 7.49
N ILE A 29 12.26 20.10 6.64
CA ILE A 29 11.83 18.79 6.10
C ILE A 29 11.83 17.75 7.23
N ALA A 30 12.82 17.82 8.13
CA ALA A 30 12.97 16.89 9.24
C ALA A 30 12.20 17.27 10.52
N SER A 31 11.55 18.45 10.58
CA SER A 31 10.99 19.01 11.83
C SER A 31 9.67 18.38 12.28
N GLY A 32 9.28 17.25 11.69
CA GLY A 32 8.02 16.58 11.99
C GLY A 32 6.80 17.47 11.73
N ASN A 33 5.68 17.09 12.34
CA ASN A 33 4.43 17.82 12.24
C ASN A 33 4.58 19.26 12.72
N THR A 34 3.85 20.16 12.06
CA THR A 34 3.69 21.54 12.48
C THR A 34 2.22 21.82 12.75
N LEU A 35 1.95 22.53 13.84
CA LEU A 35 0.61 22.89 14.28
C LEU A 35 0.58 24.39 14.54
N TYR A 36 -0.14 25.13 13.69
CA TYR A 36 -0.19 26.58 13.78
C TYR A 36 -1.48 27.06 14.40
N SER A 37 -1.38 28.06 15.28
CA SER A 37 -2.52 28.84 15.74
C SER A 37 -2.27 30.33 15.52
N GLN A 38 -3.36 31.11 15.43
CA GLN A 38 -3.26 32.55 15.29
C GLN A 38 -3.40 33.22 16.66
N GLU A 39 -2.36 33.92 17.09
CA GLU A 39 -2.30 34.64 18.35
C GLU A 39 -3.18 35.91 18.33
N PRO A 40 -3.60 36.43 19.51
CA PRO A 40 -4.28 37.73 19.60
C PRO A 40 -3.43 38.84 18.99
N GLY A 41 -3.81 39.31 17.80
CA GLY A 41 -3.03 40.26 16.99
C GLY A 41 -2.76 39.79 15.56
N GLY A 42 -3.10 38.54 15.23
CA GLY A 42 -3.10 38.02 13.86
C GLY A 42 -1.80 37.32 13.43
N ALA A 43 -0.79 37.28 14.30
CA ALA A 43 0.45 36.54 14.05
C ALA A 43 0.20 35.02 14.18
N TRP A 44 0.83 34.24 13.30
CA TRP A 44 0.80 32.78 13.39
C TRP A 44 1.99 32.28 14.20
N ARG A 45 1.73 31.32 15.09
CA ARG A 45 2.75 30.65 15.90
C ARG A 45 2.64 29.13 15.71
N GLU A 46 3.80 28.47 15.68
CA GLU A 46 3.94 27.01 15.62
C GLU A 46 3.94 26.44 17.05
N HIS A 47 3.22 25.35 17.29
CA HIS A 47 2.96 24.79 18.62
C HIS A 47 3.22 23.28 18.74
N ALA A 48 3.51 22.55 17.66
CA ALA A 48 3.50 21.09 17.70
C ALA A 48 4.46 20.50 18.73
N ALA A 49 5.65 21.10 18.89
CA ALA A 49 6.63 20.65 19.88
C ALA A 49 6.18 20.92 21.33
N GLU A 50 5.58 22.09 21.61
CA GLU A 50 5.11 22.43 22.96
C GLU A 50 3.86 21.63 23.37
N LEU A 51 3.01 21.28 22.39
CA LEU A 51 1.81 20.48 22.55
C LEU A 51 2.07 18.97 22.43
N HIS A 52 3.32 18.52 22.19
CA HIS A 52 3.72 17.10 22.12
C HIS A 52 3.11 16.32 20.95
N CYS A 53 2.88 16.98 19.81
CA CYS A 53 2.37 16.35 18.58
C CYS A 53 3.28 16.55 17.35
N ALA A 54 4.52 17.01 17.56
CA ALA A 54 5.51 17.18 16.50
C ALA A 54 6.03 15.84 15.93
N GLU A 55 6.25 14.85 16.78
CA GLU A 55 6.84 13.56 16.38
C GLU A 55 5.76 12.59 15.91
N ALA A 56 5.50 12.56 14.60
CA ALA A 56 4.45 11.73 14.03
C ALA A 56 4.92 10.80 12.92
N GLU A 57 6.21 10.54 12.82
CA GLU A 57 6.79 9.66 11.79
C GLU A 57 6.48 10.16 10.35
N TRP A 58 6.40 9.25 9.37
CA TRP A 58 6.18 9.57 7.96
C TRP A 58 4.68 9.76 7.68
N ALA A 59 4.19 10.94 8.04
CA ALA A 59 2.76 11.24 8.03
C ALA A 59 2.19 11.54 6.64
N TRP A 60 1.01 10.98 6.37
CA TRP A 60 0.21 11.20 5.15
C TRP A 60 -1.08 11.95 5.45
N GLY A 61 -2.06 11.30 6.06
CA GLY A 61 -3.33 11.90 6.47
C GLY A 61 -3.26 12.35 7.93
N SER A 62 -3.81 13.52 8.24
CA SER A 62 -3.98 13.99 9.62
C SER A 62 -5.30 14.72 9.77
N ILE A 63 -6.03 14.47 10.86
CA ILE A 63 -7.35 15.06 11.11
C ILE A 63 -7.59 15.30 12.60
N PHE A 64 -8.25 16.40 12.93
CA PHE A 64 -8.76 16.63 14.28
C PHE A 64 -10.14 16.01 14.42
N CYS A 65 -10.35 15.25 15.49
CA CYS A 65 -11.65 14.69 15.87
C CYS A 65 -11.77 14.65 17.39
N ASP A 66 -12.97 14.54 17.91
CA ASP A 66 -13.22 14.37 19.34
C ASP A 66 -13.65 12.91 19.52
N ILE A 67 -12.75 12.05 20.01
CA ILE A 67 -12.96 10.59 19.97
C ILE A 67 -13.81 10.11 21.15
N ASP A 68 -13.87 10.84 22.26
CA ASP A 68 -14.61 10.45 23.46
C ASP A 68 -15.77 11.39 23.81
N ASN A 69 -16.02 12.37 22.96
CA ASN A 69 -17.03 13.42 23.09
C ASN A 69 -16.82 14.34 24.31
N ASP A 70 -15.59 14.46 24.82
CA ASP A 70 -15.28 15.35 25.96
C ASP A 70 -15.28 16.86 25.58
N GLY A 71 -15.40 17.17 24.29
CA GLY A 71 -15.45 18.52 23.74
C GLY A 71 -14.09 19.08 23.36
N ASP A 72 -13.01 18.35 23.65
CA ASP A 72 -11.65 18.66 23.25
C ASP A 72 -11.26 17.86 22.00
N LYS A 73 -10.45 18.48 21.12
CA LYS A 73 -10.04 17.82 19.88
C LYS A 73 -8.76 17.02 20.09
N ASP A 74 -8.81 15.77 19.66
CA ASP A 74 -7.69 14.87 19.44
C ASP A 74 -7.18 14.96 18.00
N LEU A 75 -5.96 14.46 17.77
CA LEU A 75 -5.35 14.44 16.45
C LEU A 75 -4.97 13.01 16.05
N VAL A 76 -5.61 12.51 14.99
CA VAL A 76 -5.24 11.24 14.36
C VAL A 76 -4.30 11.50 13.18
N VAL A 77 -3.23 10.72 13.07
CA VAL A 77 -2.26 10.78 11.99
C VAL A 77 -2.00 9.39 11.44
N THR A 78 -2.06 9.26 10.11
CA THR A 78 -1.76 8.01 9.39
C THR A 78 -0.35 8.04 8.81
N ASN A 79 0.39 6.94 8.95
CA ASN A 79 1.83 6.87 8.74
C ASN A 79 2.25 5.70 7.85
N GLY A 80 3.52 5.73 7.44
CA GLY A 80 4.16 4.66 6.67
C GLY A 80 4.23 4.96 5.18
N PHE A 81 5.41 4.74 4.60
CA PHE A 81 5.61 4.97 3.18
C PHE A 81 5.45 3.70 2.36
N THR A 82 6.34 2.71 2.45
CA THR A 82 6.13 1.43 1.77
C THR A 82 6.78 0.29 2.54
N SER A 83 5.97 -0.68 2.93
CA SER A 83 6.38 -1.89 3.62
C SER A 83 6.73 -3.00 2.64
N HIS A 84 7.88 -3.61 2.84
CA HIS A 84 8.27 -4.84 2.14
C HIS A 84 7.75 -6.06 2.91
N SER A 85 7.28 -7.07 2.19
CA SER A 85 6.65 -8.26 2.78
C SER A 85 7.62 -9.17 3.55
N ASP A 86 8.91 -9.05 3.30
CA ASP A 86 9.98 -9.75 4.04
C ASP A 86 10.44 -8.87 5.21
N PRO A 87 10.12 -9.24 6.47
CA PRO A 87 10.47 -8.46 7.65
C PRO A 87 11.96 -8.52 8.01
N GLU A 88 12.72 -9.43 7.40
CA GLU A 88 14.17 -9.54 7.62
C GLU A 88 14.98 -8.56 6.75
N LEU A 89 14.34 -7.94 5.74
CA LEU A 89 14.98 -6.91 4.93
C LEU A 89 15.00 -5.56 5.66
N PRO A 90 16.09 -4.77 5.49
CA PRO A 90 16.24 -3.52 6.21
C PRO A 90 15.24 -2.46 5.74
N ASP A 91 15.01 -1.47 6.60
CA ASP A 91 14.37 -0.23 6.19
C ASP A 91 15.41 0.71 5.56
N TRP A 92 15.12 1.14 4.32
CA TRP A 92 15.97 1.99 3.51
C TRP A 92 15.67 3.49 3.68
N ASP A 93 14.85 3.89 4.66
CA ASP A 93 14.65 5.31 5.00
C ASP A 93 15.95 6.14 5.13
N PRO A 94 17.10 5.59 5.61
CA PRO A 94 18.29 6.42 5.77
C PRO A 94 18.85 6.89 4.42
N TYR A 95 18.55 6.16 3.34
CA TYR A 95 18.96 6.50 1.99
C TYR A 95 18.16 7.68 1.41
N TYR A 96 16.91 7.87 1.87
CA TYR A 96 16.17 9.10 1.63
C TYR A 96 16.95 10.30 2.15
N TRP A 97 17.29 10.24 3.44
CA TRP A 97 17.93 11.34 4.16
C TRP A 97 19.36 11.57 3.67
N ARG A 98 20.05 10.51 3.22
CA ARG A 98 21.32 10.62 2.49
C ARG A 98 21.17 11.44 1.21
N GLN A 99 20.12 11.19 0.42
CA GLN A 99 19.83 11.96 -0.79
C GLN A 99 19.50 13.42 -0.44
N VAL A 100 18.64 13.67 0.56
CA VAL A 100 18.30 15.03 1.02
C VAL A 100 19.55 15.82 1.43
N ALA A 101 20.46 15.20 2.20
CA ALA A 101 21.70 15.86 2.61
C ALA A 101 22.63 16.15 1.42
N ALA A 102 22.74 15.23 0.46
CA ALA A 102 23.55 15.41 -0.73
C ALA A 102 22.99 16.51 -1.66
N ASP A 103 21.67 16.56 -1.82
CA ASP A 103 20.97 17.57 -2.60
C ASP A 103 21.16 18.96 -1.99
N ALA A 104 21.01 19.06 -0.66
CA ALA A 104 21.26 20.30 0.07
C ALA A 104 22.69 20.82 -0.18
N GLY A 105 23.69 19.96 -0.13
CA GLY A 105 25.07 20.34 -0.46
C GLY A 105 25.25 20.77 -1.91
N SER A 106 24.63 20.07 -2.85
CA SER A 106 24.67 20.41 -4.29
C SER A 106 24.02 21.77 -4.56
N LEU A 107 22.88 22.03 -3.91
CA LEU A 107 22.15 23.30 -4.01
C LEU A 107 22.99 24.48 -3.50
N GLU A 108 23.66 24.33 -2.36
CA GLU A 108 24.54 25.37 -1.82
C GLU A 108 25.70 25.71 -2.78
N ARG A 109 26.30 24.68 -3.37
CA ARG A 109 27.38 24.84 -4.36
C ARG A 109 26.91 25.20 -5.76
N ARG A 110 25.58 25.22 -5.99
CA ARG A 110 24.94 25.41 -7.32
C ARG A 110 25.40 24.37 -8.35
N GLU A 111 25.54 23.13 -7.91
CA GLU A 111 25.91 21.98 -8.73
C GLU A 111 24.68 21.18 -9.16
N PRO A 112 24.75 20.41 -10.26
CA PRO A 112 23.69 19.49 -10.62
C PRO A 112 23.45 18.44 -9.54
N ILE A 113 22.19 18.23 -9.18
CA ILE A 113 21.76 17.13 -8.32
C ILE A 113 22.02 15.80 -9.03
N ARG A 114 22.51 14.82 -8.27
CA ARG A 114 22.77 13.46 -8.74
C ARG A 114 22.17 12.48 -7.75
N ASP A 115 21.70 11.35 -8.26
CA ASP A 115 21.34 10.23 -7.41
C ASP A 115 22.60 9.68 -6.72
N VAL A 116 22.72 9.93 -5.42
CA VAL A 116 23.86 9.45 -4.61
C VAL A 116 23.67 8.01 -4.14
N ASN A 117 22.49 7.44 -4.42
CA ASN A 117 22.15 6.05 -4.17
C ASN A 117 22.18 5.23 -5.47
N ALA A 118 22.69 5.79 -6.56
CA ALA A 118 22.81 5.10 -7.84
C ALA A 118 23.67 3.83 -7.68
N GLY A 119 23.07 2.67 -8.00
CA GLY A 119 23.71 1.36 -7.89
C GLY A 119 23.46 0.62 -6.58
N GLU A 120 22.74 1.23 -5.63
CA GLU A 120 22.27 0.53 -4.43
C GLU A 120 21.13 -0.43 -4.81
N PRO A 121 21.22 -1.73 -4.46
CA PRO A 121 20.20 -2.71 -4.78
C PRO A 121 19.06 -2.66 -3.76
N PHE A 122 18.24 -1.61 -3.83
CA PHE A 122 17.12 -1.40 -2.92
C PHE A 122 16.22 -2.65 -2.84
N ALA A 123 16.22 -3.28 -1.67
CA ALA A 123 15.39 -4.43 -1.35
C ALA A 123 15.05 -4.37 0.15
N GLY A 124 13.80 -4.02 0.46
CA GLY A 124 13.34 -3.80 1.82
C GLY A 124 12.29 -2.70 1.90
N SER A 125 11.91 -2.36 3.13
CA SER A 125 10.92 -1.31 3.40
C SER A 125 11.53 0.07 3.22
N PHE A 126 10.69 1.08 3.18
CA PHE A 126 11.11 2.48 3.21
C PHE A 126 10.14 3.22 4.10
N SER A 127 10.58 3.54 5.32
CA SER A 127 9.72 3.96 6.43
C SER A 127 8.43 3.13 6.47
N GLY A 128 8.58 1.81 6.36
CA GLY A 128 7.46 0.87 6.30
C GLY A 128 7.01 0.46 7.70
N TYR A 129 5.77 0.00 7.82
CA TYR A 129 5.17 -0.47 9.07
C TYR A 129 5.22 0.58 10.19
N GLN A 130 5.27 1.86 9.82
CA GLN A 130 5.24 2.95 10.76
C GLN A 130 3.84 3.08 11.34
N ARG A 131 3.79 3.33 12.65
CA ARG A 131 2.54 3.28 13.40
C ARG A 131 1.73 4.52 13.13
N ASP A 132 0.45 4.36 12.84
CA ASP A 132 -0.48 5.47 12.94
C ASP A 132 -0.46 6.03 14.38
N ARG A 133 -0.68 7.34 14.52
CA ARG A 133 -0.64 8.04 15.81
C ARG A 133 -2.01 8.57 16.18
N LEU A 134 -2.35 8.48 17.46
CA LEU A 134 -3.48 9.18 18.05
C LEU A 134 -2.93 10.05 19.17
N PHE A 135 -2.83 11.33 18.90
CA PHE A 135 -2.50 12.35 19.86
C PHE A 135 -3.77 12.73 20.62
N TYR A 136 -3.97 12.08 21.76
CA TYR A 136 -5.12 12.27 22.63
C TYR A 136 -4.91 13.49 23.56
N ASN A 137 -5.91 14.35 23.70
CA ASN A 137 -5.87 15.58 24.49
C ASN A 137 -6.77 15.46 25.74
N PRO A 138 -6.31 14.80 26.81
CA PRO A 138 -7.14 14.64 28.00
C PRO A 138 -7.46 16.01 28.62
N GLU A 139 -8.74 16.21 28.94
CA GLU A 139 -9.23 17.36 29.71
C GLU A 139 -8.85 18.74 29.12
N GLY A 140 -8.65 18.82 27.81
CA GLY A 140 -8.42 20.10 27.13
C GLY A 140 -7.13 20.81 27.53
N THR A 141 -6.18 20.07 28.09
CA THR A 141 -4.90 20.64 28.57
C THR A 141 -4.05 21.24 27.44
N GLY A 142 -4.35 20.87 26.19
CA GLY A 142 -3.58 21.20 25.00
C GLY A 142 -2.26 20.43 24.91
N ARG A 143 -1.95 19.56 25.88
CA ARG A 143 -0.78 18.69 25.84
C ARG A 143 -1.23 17.31 25.39
N PHE A 144 -0.89 16.97 24.16
CA PHE A 144 -1.24 15.68 23.59
C PHE A 144 -0.38 14.56 24.17
N PHE A 145 -0.96 13.36 24.22
CA PHE A 145 -0.26 12.13 24.52
C PHE A 145 -0.51 11.14 23.39
N ASP A 146 0.51 10.42 22.95
CA ASP A 146 0.31 9.35 21.97
C ASP A 146 -0.37 8.15 22.65
N ALA A 147 -1.63 7.94 22.30
CA ALA A 147 -2.49 6.89 22.79
C ALA A 147 -2.80 5.83 21.72
N ALA A 148 -2.12 5.82 20.57
CA ALA A 148 -2.43 4.93 19.45
C ALA A 148 -2.55 3.45 19.87
N TYR A 149 -1.59 2.99 20.70
CA TYR A 149 -1.58 1.62 21.24
C TYR A 149 -2.82 1.29 22.07
N ILE A 150 -3.31 2.23 22.89
CA ILE A 150 -4.45 2.01 23.78
C ILE A 150 -5.74 1.86 22.98
N PHE A 151 -5.86 2.62 21.89
CA PHE A 151 -7.02 2.62 20.99
C PHE A 151 -6.90 1.61 19.84
N GLY A 152 -5.84 0.78 19.83
CA GLY A 152 -5.64 -0.27 18.81
C GLY A 152 -5.30 0.24 17.41
N LEU A 153 -4.72 1.45 17.32
CA LEU A 153 -4.26 2.06 16.08
C LEU A 153 -2.78 1.74 15.77
N ASP A 154 -2.16 0.82 16.50
CA ASP A 154 -0.76 0.39 16.34
C ASP A 154 -0.56 -0.74 15.32
N ALA A 155 -1.44 -0.83 14.32
CA ALA A 155 -1.45 -1.96 13.41
C ALA A 155 -0.36 -1.88 12.31
N ASP A 156 0.17 -3.04 11.92
CA ASP A 156 1.19 -3.15 10.88
C ASP A 156 0.59 -2.89 9.49
N HIS A 157 0.61 -1.64 9.04
CA HIS A 157 0.27 -1.22 7.68
C HIS A 157 0.87 0.14 7.34
N ASP A 158 0.75 0.54 6.06
CA ASP A 158 1.05 1.89 5.61
C ASP A 158 -0.26 2.65 5.35
N GLY A 159 -0.60 3.58 6.23
CA GLY A 159 -1.76 4.46 6.15
C GLY A 159 -1.60 5.57 5.09
N ARG A 160 -2.73 6.10 4.61
CA ARG A 160 -2.79 7.18 3.60
C ARG A 160 -3.80 8.26 3.96
N SER A 161 -5.00 7.84 4.31
CA SER A 161 -6.11 8.72 4.67
C SER A 161 -6.82 8.22 5.89
N VAL A 162 -7.42 9.15 6.62
CA VAL A 162 -8.27 8.91 7.78
C VAL A 162 -9.50 9.81 7.70
N VAL A 163 -10.67 9.24 7.97
CA VAL A 163 -11.95 9.95 8.01
C VAL A 163 -12.67 9.56 9.29
N PRO A 164 -12.93 10.50 10.22
CA PRO A 164 -13.81 10.27 11.35
C PRO A 164 -15.26 10.25 10.85
N VAL A 165 -16.01 9.24 11.27
CA VAL A 165 -17.41 9.07 10.89
C VAL A 165 -18.11 8.22 11.93
N ASP A 166 -19.22 8.70 12.45
CA ASP A 166 -20.15 7.90 13.24
C ASP A 166 -20.95 7.01 12.28
N VAL A 167 -20.49 5.76 12.10
CA VAL A 167 -20.97 4.83 11.08
C VAL A 167 -22.19 4.06 11.56
N ASP A 168 -22.24 3.76 12.86
CA ASP A 168 -23.28 2.96 13.49
C ASP A 168 -24.41 3.79 14.11
N GLY A 169 -24.23 5.11 14.19
CA GLY A 169 -25.23 6.09 14.63
C GLY A 169 -25.38 6.16 16.14
N ASP A 170 -24.39 5.72 16.92
CA ASP A 170 -24.44 5.74 18.38
C ASP A 170 -23.97 7.08 18.99
N GLY A 171 -23.30 7.91 18.19
CA GLY A 171 -22.89 9.26 18.53
C GLY A 171 -21.42 9.43 18.89
N ASP A 172 -20.63 8.36 18.97
CA ASP A 172 -19.17 8.48 18.96
C ASP A 172 -18.63 8.47 17.52
N LEU A 173 -17.42 9.01 17.33
CA LEU A 173 -16.79 9.01 16.01
C LEU A 173 -15.95 7.74 15.84
N ASP A 174 -16.32 6.90 14.88
CA ASP A 174 -15.46 5.82 14.36
C ASP A 174 -14.38 6.39 13.44
N LEU A 175 -13.42 5.54 13.06
CA LEU A 175 -12.37 5.90 12.10
C LEU A 175 -12.37 4.98 10.87
N ALA A 176 -12.45 5.59 9.69
CA ALA A 176 -12.22 4.93 8.42
C ALA A 176 -10.83 5.29 7.87
N LEU A 177 -9.92 4.31 7.81
CA LEU A 177 -8.54 4.48 7.37
C LEU A 177 -8.31 3.79 6.02
N TRP A 178 -7.82 4.52 5.02
CA TRP A 178 -7.30 3.91 3.81
C TRP A 178 -5.81 3.63 3.99
N THR A 179 -5.41 2.41 3.65
CA THR A 179 -4.03 1.93 3.74
C THR A 179 -3.59 1.41 2.39
N LEU A 180 -2.29 1.21 2.16
CA LEU A 180 -1.81 0.48 0.96
C LEU A 180 -2.37 -0.95 0.87
N SER A 181 -2.78 -1.53 2.01
CA SER A 181 -3.41 -2.84 2.10
C SER A 181 -4.94 -2.83 1.95
N GLY A 182 -5.55 -1.64 1.78
CA GLY A 182 -7.00 -1.44 1.65
C GLY A 182 -7.64 -0.65 2.79
N LEU A 183 -8.97 -0.59 2.79
CA LEU A 183 -9.78 0.11 3.79
C LEU A 183 -9.80 -0.66 5.12
N ARG A 184 -9.61 0.07 6.23
CA ARG A 184 -9.81 -0.39 7.60
C ARG A 184 -10.87 0.48 8.28
N LEU A 185 -11.74 -0.14 9.06
CA LEU A 185 -12.75 0.53 9.87
C LEU A 185 -12.47 0.18 11.33
N TYR A 186 -12.35 1.21 12.16
CA TYR A 186 -12.18 1.09 13.60
C TYR A 186 -13.45 1.59 14.27
N GLU A 187 -14.23 0.66 14.79
CA GLU A 187 -15.41 0.95 15.61
C GLU A 187 -14.92 1.53 16.95
N ASN A 188 -15.40 2.71 17.28
CA ASN A 188 -15.18 3.27 18.59
C ASN A 188 -16.16 2.64 19.59
N ARG A 189 -15.65 2.34 20.78
CA ARG A 189 -16.41 1.64 21.84
C ARG A 189 -16.22 2.30 23.19
N CYS A 190 -15.72 3.54 23.18
CA CYS A 190 -15.71 4.35 24.37
C CYS A 190 -17.17 4.56 24.81
N ALA A 191 -17.43 4.78 26.10
CA ALA A 191 -18.78 5.17 26.51
C ALA A 191 -18.93 6.65 26.14
N PRO A 192 -19.67 7.03 25.08
CA PRO A 192 -19.67 8.42 24.64
C PRO A 192 -20.26 9.31 25.72
N ALA A 193 -19.61 10.45 25.92
CA ALA A 193 -20.25 11.59 26.52
C ALA A 193 -21.31 12.17 25.55
N HIS A 194 -22.03 13.22 25.98
CA HIS A 194 -23.07 13.81 25.14
C HIS A 194 -22.49 14.40 23.86
N PHE A 195 -23.27 14.42 22.78
CA PHE A 195 -22.84 14.97 21.49
C PHE A 195 -23.93 15.82 20.82
N ALA A 196 -23.54 16.56 19.79
CA ALA A 196 -24.47 17.13 18.82
C ALA A 196 -23.94 17.00 17.40
N ARG A 197 -24.79 16.49 16.51
CA ARG A 197 -24.52 16.41 15.08
C ARG A 197 -25.34 17.45 14.35
N LEU A 198 -24.72 18.32 13.57
CA LEU A 198 -25.40 19.43 12.91
C LEU A 198 -25.37 19.24 11.40
N ARG A 199 -26.55 19.19 10.79
CA ARG A 199 -26.70 19.23 9.33
C ARG A 199 -27.17 20.60 8.91
N LEU A 200 -26.36 21.27 8.08
CA LEU A 200 -26.64 22.61 7.61
C LEU A 200 -27.18 22.58 6.17
N VAL A 201 -28.25 23.32 5.90
CA VAL A 201 -28.80 23.50 4.56
C VAL A 201 -28.93 24.97 4.22
N ALA A 202 -28.11 25.47 3.30
CA ALA A 202 -28.15 26.86 2.85
C ALA A 202 -29.23 27.07 1.76
N THR A 203 -29.77 28.29 1.67
CA THR A 203 -30.85 28.66 0.75
C THR A 203 -30.39 29.03 -0.66
N ARG A 204 -29.14 29.50 -0.81
CA ARG A 204 -28.59 29.92 -2.12
C ARG A 204 -27.16 29.46 -2.29
N THR A 205 -26.91 28.82 -3.44
CA THR A 205 -25.61 28.28 -3.88
C THR A 205 -25.02 27.27 -2.88
N HIS A 206 -25.10 25.99 -3.26
CA HIS A 206 -24.65 24.81 -2.51
C HIS A 206 -25.54 24.46 -1.29
N ALA A 207 -26.40 23.45 -1.48
CA ALA A 207 -27.27 22.92 -0.42
C ALA A 207 -26.50 22.43 0.82
N LEU A 208 -25.19 22.17 0.70
CA LEU A 208 -24.33 21.68 1.79
C LEU A 208 -23.72 22.80 2.65
N ALA A 209 -24.06 24.08 2.44
CA ALA A 209 -23.59 25.19 3.28
C ALA A 209 -22.06 25.27 3.51
N LEU A 210 -21.24 24.80 2.56
CA LEU A 210 -19.78 24.76 2.66
C LEU A 210 -19.21 26.14 2.98
N GLY A 211 -18.33 26.22 3.98
CA GLY A 211 -17.76 27.45 4.50
C GLY A 211 -18.59 28.15 5.59
N ALA A 212 -19.74 27.59 5.98
CA ALA A 212 -20.46 28.06 7.17
C ALA A 212 -19.58 27.94 8.42
N ILE A 213 -19.71 28.90 9.34
CA ILE A 213 -19.03 28.88 10.64
C ILE A 213 -20.09 28.68 11.70
N VAL A 214 -19.90 27.69 12.57
CA VAL A 214 -20.80 27.39 13.68
C VAL A 214 -20.10 27.63 14.99
N GLU A 215 -20.75 28.37 15.88
CA GLU A 215 -20.37 28.53 17.27
C GLU A 215 -21.44 27.86 18.14
N LEU A 216 -21.08 26.80 18.84
CA LEU A 216 -21.98 26.05 19.72
C LEU A 216 -21.55 26.27 21.16
N THR A 217 -22.48 26.74 22.01
CA THR A 217 -22.29 26.94 23.44
C THR A 217 -23.09 25.90 24.23
N ALA A 218 -22.42 25.13 25.09
CA ALA A 218 -23.02 24.19 26.03
C ALA A 218 -22.21 24.15 27.33
N ALA A 219 -22.89 24.08 28.48
CA ALA A 219 -22.26 24.14 29.80
C ALA A 219 -21.28 25.33 29.98
N GLY A 220 -21.60 26.48 29.38
CA GLY A 220 -20.75 27.68 29.37
C GLY A 220 -19.48 27.61 28.49
N VAL A 221 -19.19 26.48 27.84
CA VAL A 221 -18.07 26.32 26.90
C VAL A 221 -18.57 26.59 25.48
N THR A 222 -17.82 27.36 24.69
CA THR A 222 -18.13 27.61 23.28
C THR A 222 -17.11 26.97 22.37
N GLN A 223 -17.56 26.01 21.58
CA GLN A 223 -16.78 25.40 20.50
C GLN A 223 -17.10 26.09 19.18
N ARG A 224 -16.10 26.19 18.30
CA ARG A 224 -16.24 26.82 17.00
C ARG A 224 -15.69 25.92 15.90
N GLU A 225 -16.54 25.58 14.94
CA GLU A 225 -16.19 24.78 13.78
C GLU A 225 -16.56 25.48 12.49
N HIS A 226 -15.90 25.08 11.40
CA HIS A 226 -16.26 25.52 10.05
C HIS A 226 -16.58 24.32 9.17
N LEU A 227 -17.66 24.42 8.40
CA LEU A 227 -18.10 23.35 7.54
C LEU A 227 -17.20 23.19 6.32
N ARG A 228 -16.45 22.09 6.32
CA ARG A 228 -15.58 21.62 5.25
C ARG A 228 -15.89 20.16 4.96
N ILE A 229 -15.55 19.70 3.76
CA ILE A 229 -15.69 18.29 3.35
C ILE A 229 -14.38 17.70 2.84
N VAL A 230 -13.34 18.52 2.64
CA VAL A 230 -12.00 18.02 2.27
C VAL A 230 -11.08 18.32 3.43
N GLU A 231 -10.53 17.27 4.02
CA GLU A 231 -9.62 17.35 5.17
C GLU A 231 -8.71 16.13 5.17
N GLY A 232 -7.40 16.33 5.30
CA GLY A 232 -6.41 15.26 5.18
C GLY A 232 -6.04 14.91 3.74
N PHE A 233 -5.01 14.08 3.58
CA PHE A 233 -4.54 13.61 2.27
C PHE A 233 -5.58 12.68 1.64
N GLN A 234 -6.00 12.95 0.39
CA GLN A 234 -6.96 12.12 -0.38
C GLN A 234 -8.22 11.68 0.40
N SER A 235 -8.73 12.55 1.26
CA SER A 235 -9.79 12.26 2.21
C SER A 235 -10.97 13.23 2.03
N GLN A 236 -12.19 12.73 2.24
CA GLN A 236 -13.40 13.54 2.27
C GLN A 236 -14.25 13.14 3.49
N VAL A 237 -14.59 14.11 4.32
CA VAL A 237 -15.36 13.93 5.56
C VAL A 237 -16.84 14.20 5.34
N PRO A 238 -17.73 13.65 6.21
CA PRO A 238 -19.15 13.99 6.17
C PRO A 238 -19.40 15.49 6.26
N SER A 239 -20.48 15.97 5.62
CA SER A 239 -20.90 17.38 5.70
C SER A 239 -21.64 17.74 7.00
N ASP A 240 -21.83 16.78 7.88
CA ASP A 240 -22.42 17.04 9.19
C ASP A 240 -21.30 17.40 10.14
N LEU A 241 -21.47 18.48 10.90
CA LEU A 241 -20.52 18.85 11.96
C LEU A 241 -20.78 18.02 13.20
N HIS A 242 -19.71 17.65 13.90
CA HIS A 242 -19.77 16.88 15.14
C HIS A 242 -19.16 17.68 16.29
N PHE A 243 -19.88 17.75 17.40
CA PHE A 243 -19.45 18.40 18.64
C PHE A 243 -19.62 17.41 19.79
N GLY A 244 -18.54 17.05 20.47
CA GLY A 244 -18.64 16.45 21.80
C GLY A 244 -19.02 17.52 22.81
N LEU A 245 -19.86 17.16 23.77
CA LEU A 245 -20.49 18.08 24.72
C LEU A 245 -20.22 17.68 26.17
N ALA A 246 -19.36 16.69 26.41
CA ALA A 246 -19.05 16.14 27.72
C ALA A 246 -20.32 15.83 28.52
N ALA A 247 -20.42 16.36 29.74
CA ALA A 247 -21.56 16.19 30.64
C ALA A 247 -22.70 17.22 30.41
N ALA A 248 -22.68 18.00 29.32
CA ALA A 248 -23.72 18.99 29.09
C ALA A 248 -25.06 18.31 28.74
N GLU A 249 -26.10 18.59 29.53
CA GLU A 249 -27.44 18.02 29.31
C GLU A 249 -28.27 18.81 28.28
N ARG A 250 -27.79 19.98 27.86
CA ARG A 250 -28.43 20.83 26.84
C ARG A 250 -27.44 21.69 26.10
N ILE A 251 -27.83 22.08 24.89
CA ILE A 251 -27.14 23.11 24.11
C ILE A 251 -27.80 24.45 24.41
N GLU A 252 -27.02 25.38 24.96
CA GLU A 252 -27.50 26.71 25.34
C GLU A 252 -27.77 27.55 24.10
N ARG A 253 -26.86 27.48 23.11
CA ARG A 253 -26.90 28.30 21.92
C ARG A 253 -26.13 27.67 20.76
N ILE A 254 -26.70 27.72 19.57
CA ILE A 254 -25.99 27.49 18.30
C ILE A 254 -26.12 28.76 17.49
N GLN A 255 -25.00 29.34 17.07
CA GLN A 255 -24.96 30.47 16.14
C GLN A 255 -24.29 30.03 14.85
N VAL A 256 -24.99 30.19 13.72
CA VAL A 256 -24.46 29.87 12.39
C VAL A 256 -24.23 31.18 11.64
N THR A 257 -22.99 31.38 11.17
CA THR A 257 -22.68 32.36 10.13
C THR A 257 -22.66 31.63 8.79
N TRP A 258 -23.67 31.89 7.97
CA TRP A 258 -23.87 31.22 6.69
C TRP A 258 -22.93 31.75 5.60
N PRO A 259 -22.68 30.99 4.52
CA PRO A 259 -21.87 31.44 3.39
C PRO A 259 -22.42 32.71 2.71
N SER A 260 -23.72 32.97 2.82
CA SER A 260 -24.36 34.21 2.35
C SER A 260 -23.96 35.45 3.15
N GLY A 261 -23.35 35.27 4.33
CA GLY A 261 -23.06 36.31 5.32
C GLY A 261 -24.18 36.53 6.34
N SER A 262 -25.33 35.87 6.20
CA SER A 262 -26.39 35.91 7.21
C SER A 262 -25.94 35.22 8.51
N ARG A 263 -26.51 35.65 9.64
CA ARG A 263 -26.24 35.06 10.96
C ARG A 263 -27.55 34.73 11.64
N GLU A 264 -27.66 33.49 12.10
CA GLU A 264 -28.86 32.96 12.74
C GLU A 264 -28.50 32.24 14.03
N THR A 265 -29.46 32.13 14.94
CA THR A 265 -29.23 31.60 16.28
C THR A 265 -30.41 30.76 16.74
N TRP A 266 -30.09 29.61 17.30
CA TRP A 266 -31.01 28.70 17.97
C TRP A 266 -30.54 28.53 19.41
N THR A 267 -31.47 28.30 20.33
CA THR A 267 -31.19 28.22 21.78
C THR A 267 -32.01 27.10 22.39
N ASP A 268 -31.53 26.57 23.52
CA ASP A 268 -32.24 25.54 24.31
C ASP A 268 -32.58 24.29 23.46
N LEU A 269 -31.53 23.71 22.87
CA LEU A 269 -31.63 22.53 22.01
C LEU A 269 -31.19 21.27 22.76
N PRO A 270 -31.76 20.10 22.43
CA PRO A 270 -31.37 18.83 23.03
C PRO A 270 -29.98 18.39 22.59
N VAL A 271 -29.30 17.64 23.46
CA VAL A 271 -28.12 16.85 23.14
C VAL A 271 -28.50 15.47 22.58
N ASP A 272 -27.51 14.74 22.07
CA ASP A 272 -27.59 13.39 21.51
C ASP A 272 -28.53 13.30 20.30
N ARG A 273 -28.50 14.32 19.45
CA ARG A 273 -29.39 14.45 18.29
C ARG A 273 -28.63 14.90 17.05
N LEU A 274 -29.19 14.49 15.91
CA LEU A 274 -28.99 15.17 14.65
C LEU A 274 -29.91 16.39 14.59
N LEU A 275 -29.32 17.57 14.53
CA LEU A 275 -29.98 18.86 14.45
C LEU A 275 -29.91 19.37 13.01
N LEU A 276 -31.06 19.43 12.34
CA LEU A 276 -31.17 20.00 11.01
C LEU A 276 -31.44 21.50 11.11
N LEU A 277 -30.48 22.31 10.64
CA LEU A 277 -30.58 23.76 10.60
C LEU A 277 -30.64 24.21 9.14
N ARG A 278 -31.65 25.02 8.80
CA ARG A 278 -31.86 25.53 7.45
C ARG A 278 -31.75 27.05 7.49
N GLU A 279 -30.99 27.62 6.57
CA GLU A 279 -30.88 29.08 6.46
C GLU A 279 -32.26 29.69 6.19
N ALA A 280 -32.55 30.84 6.80
CA ALA A 280 -33.83 31.54 6.73
C ALA A 280 -35.02 30.74 7.32
N ASP A 281 -34.74 29.74 8.14
CA ASP A 281 -35.72 28.97 8.90
C ASP A 281 -35.34 28.99 10.39
N ALA A 282 -36.19 29.59 11.21
CA ALA A 282 -35.96 29.66 12.66
C ALA A 282 -36.23 28.33 13.38
N SER A 283 -36.78 27.34 12.69
CA SER A 283 -37.00 26.01 13.27
C SER A 283 -35.71 25.20 13.32
N CYS A 284 -35.69 24.24 14.24
CA CYS A 284 -34.70 23.17 14.27
C CYS A 284 -35.50 21.87 14.37
N GLU A 285 -35.12 20.86 13.59
CA GLU A 285 -35.73 19.53 13.63
C GLU A 285 -34.74 18.55 14.27
N PRO A 286 -34.80 18.31 15.60
CA PRO A 286 -34.01 17.27 16.24
C PRO A 286 -34.50 15.90 15.83
N SER A 287 -33.59 15.04 15.42
CA SER A 287 -33.86 13.64 15.11
C SER A 287 -32.83 12.74 15.76
N LEU A 288 -33.21 11.48 15.99
CA LEU A 288 -32.24 10.45 16.33
C LEU A 288 -31.41 10.13 15.10
N LEU A 289 -30.14 9.79 15.31
CA LEU A 289 -29.33 9.25 14.24
C LEU A 289 -29.92 7.90 13.79
N PRO A 290 -29.77 7.53 12.50
CA PRO A 290 -30.14 6.21 12.03
C PRO A 290 -29.18 5.18 12.64
N ALA A 291 -29.48 4.74 13.86
CA ALA A 291 -28.71 3.73 14.54
C ALA A 291 -28.82 2.40 13.79
N TRP A 292 -27.72 1.66 13.70
CA TRP A 292 -27.79 0.28 13.26
C TRP A 292 -28.71 -0.49 14.22
N PRO A 293 -29.66 -1.30 13.72
CA PRO A 293 -30.57 -2.01 14.60
C PRO A 293 -29.75 -2.89 15.54
N ALA A 294 -29.98 -2.83 16.86
CA ALA A 294 -29.23 -3.58 17.88
C ALA A 294 -29.15 -5.11 17.63
N SER A 295 -29.99 -5.66 16.74
CA SER A 295 -29.92 -7.04 16.22
C SER A 295 -28.85 -7.28 15.14
N ARG A 296 -28.16 -6.22 14.73
CA ARG A 296 -27.01 -6.15 13.82
C ARG A 296 -26.12 -4.96 14.25
N PRO A 297 -25.39 -5.05 15.38
CA PRO A 297 -24.04 -4.48 15.33
C PRO A 297 -23.36 -5.03 14.07
N PRO A 298 -22.29 -4.43 13.53
CA PRO A 298 -21.34 -5.30 12.85
C PRO A 298 -21.00 -6.32 13.94
N ARG A 299 -21.53 -7.55 13.82
CA ARG A 299 -20.84 -8.63 14.52
C ARG A 299 -19.41 -8.43 14.07
N PRO A 300 -18.41 -8.23 14.95
CA PRO A 300 -17.03 -8.34 14.52
C PRO A 300 -17.04 -9.66 13.77
N PRO A 301 -16.86 -9.66 12.44
CA PRO A 301 -17.53 -10.63 11.57
C PRO A 301 -17.25 -11.98 12.14
N ALA A 302 -18.29 -12.63 12.71
CA ALA A 302 -18.18 -13.52 13.87
C ALA A 302 -16.88 -14.31 13.81
N GLU A 303 -15.84 -13.84 14.51
CA GLU A 303 -14.43 -14.23 14.31
C GLU A 303 -14.30 -15.13 13.09
N LEU A 304 -14.37 -14.52 11.88
CA LEU A 304 -14.61 -15.22 10.62
C LEU A 304 -13.87 -16.53 10.72
N ALA A 305 -14.61 -17.64 10.77
CA ALA A 305 -13.99 -18.95 10.70
C ALA A 305 -12.92 -18.79 9.60
N PRO A 306 -11.63 -19.08 9.88
CA PRO A 306 -10.45 -18.60 9.13
C PRO A 306 -10.48 -18.92 7.61
N ASP A 307 -11.56 -19.54 7.18
CA ASP A 307 -11.87 -20.15 5.94
C ASP A 307 -12.78 -19.40 4.94
N GLN A 308 -13.37 -18.19 5.11
CA GLN A 308 -14.03 -17.51 3.93
C GLN A 308 -14.09 -15.95 3.93
N PRO A 309 -13.18 -15.24 3.23
CA PRO A 309 -13.32 -13.85 2.79
C PRO A 309 -14.40 -13.68 1.71
N PRO A 310 -15.22 -12.62 1.76
CA PRO A 310 -16.27 -12.35 0.76
C PRO A 310 -15.72 -11.81 -0.57
N PHE A 311 -14.43 -11.49 -0.63
CA PHE A 311 -13.74 -11.04 -1.84
C PHE A 311 -12.68 -12.08 -2.24
N PRO A 312 -12.83 -12.72 -3.40
CA PRO A 312 -11.91 -13.76 -3.81
C PRO A 312 -10.51 -13.22 -4.12
N GLU A 313 -10.34 -11.93 -4.34
CA GLU A 313 -9.04 -11.24 -4.44
C GLU A 313 -8.27 -11.22 -3.12
N LEU A 314 -8.97 -11.11 -1.98
CA LEU A 314 -8.35 -11.20 -0.64
C LEU A 314 -7.89 -12.63 -0.34
N LEU A 315 -8.64 -13.64 -0.81
CA LEU A 315 -8.20 -15.04 -0.78
C LEU A 315 -6.96 -15.25 -1.63
N VAL A 316 -6.88 -14.63 -2.81
CA VAL A 316 -5.68 -14.67 -3.67
C VAL A 316 -4.49 -14.02 -2.96
N ALA A 317 -4.66 -12.84 -2.36
CA ALA A 317 -3.60 -12.17 -1.62
C ALA A 317 -3.10 -13.01 -0.42
N SER A 318 -4.04 -13.59 0.34
CA SER A 318 -3.72 -14.49 1.46
C SER A 318 -3.01 -15.77 0.99
N GLY A 319 -3.48 -16.39 -0.09
CA GLY A 319 -2.83 -17.55 -0.70
C GLY A 319 -1.40 -17.24 -1.16
N ARG A 320 -1.14 -16.05 -1.69
CA ARG A 320 0.20 -15.59 -2.08
C ARG A 320 1.12 -15.44 -0.86
N ARG A 321 0.67 -14.79 0.20
CA ARG A 321 1.41 -14.71 1.47
C ARG A 321 1.76 -16.11 2.01
N LEU A 322 0.82 -17.05 1.96
CA LEU A 322 1.06 -18.44 2.38
C LEU A 322 2.09 -19.17 1.51
N LEU A 323 2.21 -18.83 0.21
CA LEU A 323 3.29 -19.34 -0.63
C LEU A 323 4.65 -18.83 -0.17
N ASP A 324 4.74 -17.54 0.17
CA ASP A 324 5.97 -16.88 0.60
C ASP A 324 6.44 -17.40 1.97
N GLU A 325 5.48 -17.70 2.87
CA GLU A 325 5.72 -18.38 4.15
C GLU A 325 6.06 -19.88 4.00
N THR A 326 6.18 -20.40 2.78
CA THR A 326 6.41 -21.83 2.46
C THR A 326 5.30 -22.79 2.90
N ARG A 327 4.12 -22.28 3.26
CA ARG A 327 2.94 -23.04 3.72
C ARG A 327 2.10 -23.50 2.54
N TYR A 328 2.71 -24.27 1.64
CA TYR A 328 2.15 -24.57 0.32
C TYR A 328 0.81 -25.33 0.34
N ARG A 329 0.58 -26.21 1.33
CA ARG A 329 -0.72 -26.93 1.45
C ARG A 329 -1.86 -25.96 1.80
N GLU A 330 -1.59 -25.02 2.67
CA GLU A 330 -2.57 -24.01 3.10
C GLU A 330 -2.80 -22.98 2.01
N ALA A 331 -1.74 -22.59 1.28
CA ALA A 331 -1.86 -21.76 0.09
C ALA A 331 -2.78 -22.41 -0.96
N ALA A 332 -2.56 -23.69 -1.29
CA ALA A 332 -3.40 -24.42 -2.24
C ALA A 332 -4.88 -24.43 -1.80
N ALA A 333 -5.17 -24.76 -0.53
CA ALA A 333 -6.53 -24.74 -0.01
C ALA A 333 -7.16 -23.33 -0.06
N THR A 334 -6.37 -22.28 0.18
CA THR A 334 -6.82 -20.89 0.13
C THR A 334 -7.14 -20.43 -1.29
N PHE A 335 -6.36 -20.85 -2.29
CA PHE A 335 -6.69 -20.59 -3.69
C PHE A 335 -7.89 -21.41 -4.18
N GLU A 336 -8.06 -22.66 -3.71
CA GLU A 336 -9.27 -23.45 -4.00
C GLU A 336 -10.52 -22.76 -3.45
N ARG A 337 -10.44 -22.18 -2.25
CA ARG A 337 -11.50 -21.33 -1.68
C ARG A 337 -11.76 -20.10 -2.55
N ALA A 338 -10.72 -19.43 -3.06
CA ALA A 338 -10.87 -18.29 -3.96
C ALA A 338 -11.66 -18.68 -5.22
N LEU A 339 -11.32 -19.84 -5.79
CA LEU A 339 -11.96 -20.39 -6.99
C LEU A 339 -13.35 -20.96 -6.77
N ALA A 340 -13.72 -21.26 -5.52
CA ALA A 340 -15.08 -21.63 -5.14
C ALA A 340 -16.00 -20.39 -5.11
N VAL A 341 -15.45 -19.22 -4.80
CA VAL A 341 -16.16 -17.94 -4.78
C VAL A 341 -16.24 -17.34 -6.18
N ASP A 342 -15.12 -17.23 -6.90
CA ASP A 342 -15.09 -16.85 -8.32
C ASP A 342 -14.28 -17.87 -9.16
N PRO A 343 -14.98 -18.71 -9.94
CA PRO A 343 -14.34 -19.68 -10.81
C PRO A 343 -13.50 -19.10 -11.95
N ALA A 344 -13.67 -17.83 -12.31
CA ALA A 344 -13.00 -17.17 -13.43
C ALA A 344 -11.76 -16.36 -13.02
N LEU A 345 -11.25 -16.54 -11.80
CA LEU A 345 -10.01 -15.87 -11.37
C LEU A 345 -8.75 -16.53 -11.90
N THR A 346 -8.16 -15.91 -12.92
CA THR A 346 -6.85 -16.31 -13.49
C THR A 346 -5.75 -16.29 -12.44
N SER A 347 -5.73 -15.27 -11.55
CA SER A 347 -4.71 -15.12 -10.49
C SER A 347 -4.79 -16.21 -9.42
N ALA A 348 -6.00 -16.69 -9.09
CA ALA A 348 -6.18 -17.81 -8.17
C ALA A 348 -5.79 -19.15 -8.81
N CYS A 349 -6.09 -19.35 -10.09
CA CYS A 349 -5.64 -20.53 -10.84
C CYS A 349 -4.12 -20.59 -10.94
N GLU A 350 -3.46 -19.45 -11.20
CA GLU A 350 -2.00 -19.35 -11.23
C GLU A 350 -1.38 -19.67 -9.87
N GLY A 351 -1.90 -19.05 -8.80
CA GLY A 351 -1.44 -19.30 -7.43
C GLY A 351 -1.63 -20.76 -6.99
N LEU A 352 -2.77 -21.37 -7.34
CA LEU A 352 -3.03 -22.80 -7.10
C LEU A 352 -2.05 -23.69 -7.86
N GLY A 353 -1.75 -23.35 -9.12
CA GLY A 353 -0.74 -24.04 -9.92
C GLY A 353 0.63 -23.99 -9.25
N ARG A 354 1.05 -22.79 -8.82
CA ARG A 354 2.35 -22.57 -8.17
C ARG A 354 2.46 -23.34 -6.85
N ALA A 355 1.41 -23.32 -6.02
CA ALA A 355 1.34 -24.08 -4.78
C ALA A 355 1.50 -25.59 -5.02
N ASN A 356 0.83 -26.13 -6.06
CA ASN A 356 0.91 -27.55 -6.38
C ASN A 356 2.27 -27.96 -6.97
N VAL A 357 2.94 -27.09 -7.75
CA VAL A 357 4.33 -27.33 -8.19
C VAL A 357 5.26 -27.45 -6.99
N LEU A 358 5.15 -26.54 -6.02
CA LEU A 358 5.98 -26.52 -4.81
C LEU A 358 5.71 -27.72 -3.89
N LEU A 359 4.49 -28.28 -3.94
CA LEU A 359 4.13 -29.53 -3.26
C LEU A 359 4.52 -30.80 -4.03
N GLY A 360 5.07 -30.68 -5.25
CA GLY A 360 5.37 -31.81 -6.13
C GLY A 360 4.12 -32.48 -6.75
N ARG A 361 2.94 -31.85 -6.63
CA ARG A 361 1.66 -32.34 -7.15
C ARG A 361 1.44 -31.87 -8.58
N LEU A 362 2.28 -32.37 -9.50
CA LEU A 362 2.39 -31.84 -10.86
C LEU A 362 1.10 -31.98 -11.69
N ASP A 363 0.33 -33.06 -11.53
CA ASP A 363 -0.95 -33.22 -12.25
C ASP A 363 -2.00 -32.16 -11.84
N LEU A 364 -2.04 -31.81 -10.55
CA LEU A 364 -2.93 -30.74 -10.05
C LEU A 364 -2.46 -29.36 -10.50
N ALA A 365 -1.14 -29.15 -10.57
CA ALA A 365 -0.57 -27.92 -11.11
C ALA A 365 -0.91 -27.74 -12.59
N GLU A 366 -0.81 -28.80 -13.39
CA GLU A 366 -1.21 -28.77 -14.80
C GLU A 366 -2.67 -28.38 -14.95
N ALA A 367 -3.58 -29.00 -14.17
CA ALA A 367 -5.00 -28.67 -14.22
C ALA A 367 -5.28 -27.20 -13.87
N ALA A 368 -4.61 -26.66 -12.85
CA ALA A 368 -4.77 -25.28 -12.42
C ALA A 368 -4.25 -24.28 -13.48
N TYR A 369 -3.06 -24.51 -14.04
CA TYR A 369 -2.52 -23.65 -15.10
C TYR A 369 -3.31 -23.77 -16.41
N ALA A 370 -3.78 -24.96 -16.77
CA ALA A 370 -4.64 -25.16 -17.94
C ALA A 370 -5.96 -24.37 -17.80
N ARG A 371 -6.51 -24.30 -16.59
CA ARG A 371 -7.69 -23.45 -16.30
C ARG A 371 -7.35 -21.97 -16.41
N ALA A 372 -6.20 -21.53 -15.91
CA ALA A 372 -5.76 -20.12 -16.01
C ALA A 372 -5.71 -19.65 -17.48
N VAL A 373 -5.10 -20.43 -18.36
CA VAL A 373 -4.98 -20.08 -19.79
C VAL A 373 -6.28 -20.29 -20.59
N ALA A 374 -7.21 -21.08 -20.07
CA ALA A 374 -8.55 -21.21 -20.65
C ALA A 374 -9.42 -19.98 -20.35
N ILE A 375 -9.23 -19.36 -19.18
CA ILE A 375 -9.89 -18.11 -18.78
C ILE A 375 -9.30 -16.93 -19.55
N ASP A 376 -7.97 -16.79 -19.53
CA ASP A 376 -7.24 -15.75 -20.25
C ASP A 376 -6.26 -16.38 -21.25
N ARG A 377 -6.65 -16.39 -22.53
CA ARG A 377 -5.86 -17.01 -23.61
C ARG A 377 -4.58 -16.26 -23.92
N ASP A 378 -4.50 -14.97 -23.60
CA ASP A 378 -3.33 -14.13 -23.83
C ASP A 378 -2.47 -13.99 -22.55
N TYR A 379 -2.63 -14.91 -21.59
CA TYR A 379 -1.81 -14.94 -20.39
C TYR A 379 -0.47 -15.67 -20.60
N ALA A 380 0.52 -14.97 -21.12
CA ALA A 380 1.83 -15.54 -21.48
C ALA A 380 2.52 -16.31 -20.32
N LEU A 381 2.47 -15.76 -19.10
CA LEU A 381 3.06 -16.41 -17.92
C LEU A 381 2.36 -17.73 -17.57
N GLY A 382 1.04 -17.81 -17.76
CA GLY A 382 0.28 -19.04 -17.57
C GLY A 382 0.68 -20.13 -18.56
N HIS A 383 0.84 -19.78 -19.83
CA HIS A 383 1.32 -20.70 -20.87
C HIS A 383 2.74 -21.18 -20.59
N TYR A 384 3.64 -20.29 -20.17
CA TYR A 384 5.00 -20.67 -19.75
C TYR A 384 4.99 -21.65 -18.57
N ASN A 385 4.25 -21.33 -17.50
CA ASN A 385 4.16 -22.18 -16.30
C ASN A 385 3.52 -23.55 -16.60
N LEU A 386 2.53 -23.58 -17.49
CA LEU A 386 1.94 -24.83 -18.00
C LEU A 386 2.97 -25.66 -18.77
N GLY A 387 3.77 -25.03 -19.64
CA GLY A 387 4.85 -25.67 -20.39
C GLY A 387 5.92 -26.28 -19.46
N VAL A 388 6.40 -25.51 -18.47
CA VAL A 388 7.36 -26.01 -17.47
C VAL A 388 6.79 -27.20 -16.70
N THR A 389 5.53 -27.13 -16.29
CA THR A 389 4.86 -28.21 -15.54
C THR A 389 4.74 -29.48 -16.39
N ARG A 390 4.35 -29.35 -17.66
CA ARG A 390 4.25 -30.47 -18.61
C ARG A 390 5.60 -31.09 -18.95
N SER A 391 6.66 -30.29 -19.06
CA SER A 391 8.03 -30.79 -19.22
C SER A 391 8.45 -31.68 -18.05
N ARG A 392 8.12 -31.28 -16.80
CA ARG A 392 8.39 -32.08 -15.60
C ARG A 392 7.56 -33.37 -15.57
N LEU A 393 6.35 -33.36 -16.12
CA LEU A 393 5.50 -34.54 -16.32
C LEU A 393 5.91 -35.41 -17.52
N ARG A 394 6.97 -35.04 -18.27
CA ARG A 394 7.41 -35.71 -19.51
C ARG A 394 6.37 -35.70 -20.65
N LYS A 395 5.40 -34.79 -20.59
CA LYS A 395 4.43 -34.49 -21.66
C LYS A 395 5.05 -33.47 -22.63
N LEU A 396 6.11 -33.91 -23.31
CA LEU A 396 7.00 -33.02 -24.07
C LEU A 396 6.31 -32.34 -25.26
N PRO A 397 5.47 -33.00 -26.08
CA PRO A 397 4.74 -32.34 -27.16
C PRO A 397 3.82 -31.21 -26.65
N GLU A 398 3.10 -31.45 -25.56
CA GLU A 398 2.20 -30.47 -24.95
C GLU A 398 2.94 -29.33 -24.27
N ALA A 399 4.15 -29.59 -23.74
CA ALA A 399 5.02 -28.56 -23.19
C ALA A 399 5.53 -27.61 -24.26
N ILE A 400 6.00 -28.16 -25.40
CA ILE A 400 6.44 -27.40 -26.56
C ILE A 400 5.32 -26.47 -27.05
N ALA A 401 4.11 -27.01 -27.25
CA ALA A 401 2.95 -26.21 -27.68
C ALA A 401 2.63 -25.07 -26.70
N SER A 402 2.74 -25.30 -25.39
CA SER A 402 2.54 -24.26 -24.38
C SER A 402 3.63 -23.18 -24.42
N PHE A 403 4.89 -23.53 -24.67
CA PHE A 403 5.95 -22.52 -24.83
C PHE A 403 5.81 -21.71 -26.12
N GLU A 404 5.40 -22.34 -27.23
CA GLU A 404 5.10 -21.65 -28.48
C GLU A 404 3.97 -20.63 -28.31
N GLU A 405 2.93 -20.97 -27.56
CA GLU A 405 1.83 -20.04 -27.26
C GLU A 405 2.28 -18.90 -26.33
N ALA A 406 3.13 -19.18 -25.34
CA ALA A 406 3.74 -18.13 -24.52
C ALA A 406 4.57 -17.14 -25.36
N LEU A 407 5.31 -17.63 -26.36
CA LEU A 407 6.09 -16.82 -27.30
C LEU A 407 5.20 -16.05 -28.29
N ARG A 408 4.08 -16.64 -28.73
CA ARG A 408 3.08 -15.96 -29.57
C ARG A 408 2.57 -14.69 -28.89
N VAL A 409 2.33 -14.76 -27.58
CA VAL A 409 1.80 -13.66 -26.78
C VAL A 409 2.88 -12.66 -26.36
N ALA A 410 3.99 -13.12 -25.78
CA ALA A 410 5.02 -12.25 -25.19
C ALA A 410 6.14 -11.83 -26.16
N GLY A 411 6.17 -12.41 -27.36
CA GLY A 411 7.30 -12.33 -28.27
C GLY A 411 8.50 -13.17 -27.81
N ASP A 412 9.60 -13.09 -28.57
CA ASP A 412 10.82 -13.85 -28.30
C ASP A 412 11.49 -13.43 -26.99
N LYS A 413 11.23 -14.20 -25.92
CA LYS A 413 11.87 -14.05 -24.60
C LYS A 413 12.89 -15.16 -24.38
N ALA A 414 14.13 -14.79 -24.05
CA ALA A 414 15.24 -15.74 -23.93
C ALA A 414 14.96 -16.91 -22.97
N HIS A 415 14.39 -16.66 -21.78
CA HIS A 415 14.08 -17.73 -20.81
C HIS A 415 13.01 -18.71 -21.32
N ILE A 416 12.02 -18.26 -22.09
CA ILE A 416 10.99 -19.12 -22.69
C ILE A 416 11.58 -19.93 -23.85
N LEU A 417 12.41 -19.29 -24.68
CA LEU A 417 13.13 -19.95 -25.78
C LEU A 417 14.11 -21.01 -25.28
N ILE A 418 14.79 -20.76 -24.15
CA ILE A 418 15.62 -21.75 -23.48
C ILE A 418 14.77 -22.95 -23.05
N ALA A 419 13.64 -22.72 -22.36
CA ALA A 419 12.76 -23.80 -21.90
C ALA A 419 12.17 -24.61 -23.07
N LEU A 420 11.82 -23.96 -24.19
CA LEU A 420 11.41 -24.59 -25.43
C LEU A 420 12.53 -25.47 -26.02
N GLY A 421 13.75 -24.93 -26.10
CA GLY A 421 14.91 -25.66 -26.64
C GLY A 421 15.29 -26.87 -25.81
N GLU A 422 15.21 -26.76 -24.48
CA GLU A 422 15.42 -27.89 -23.57
C GLU A 422 14.35 -28.98 -23.75
N ALA A 423 13.07 -28.59 -23.83
CA ALA A 423 11.98 -29.53 -24.07
C ALA A 423 12.15 -30.26 -25.42
N ALA A 424 12.52 -29.54 -26.48
CA ALA A 424 12.81 -30.10 -27.80
C ALA A 424 14.03 -31.03 -27.80
N SER A 425 15.11 -30.67 -27.09
CA SER A 425 16.29 -31.53 -27.00
C SER A 425 15.97 -32.85 -26.28
N VAL A 426 15.12 -32.79 -25.25
CA VAL A 426 14.66 -33.96 -24.50
C VAL A 426 13.67 -34.81 -25.30
N SER A 427 12.87 -34.21 -26.19
CA SER A 427 11.97 -34.94 -27.11
C SER A 427 12.72 -35.58 -28.28
N GLY A 428 13.99 -35.21 -28.48
CA GLY A 428 14.86 -35.73 -29.54
C GLY A 428 14.86 -34.88 -30.82
N ASP A 429 14.16 -33.74 -30.82
CA ASP A 429 14.20 -32.78 -31.93
C ASP A 429 15.37 -31.80 -31.76
N ASP A 430 16.56 -32.26 -32.11
CA ASP A 430 17.78 -31.49 -31.98
C ASP A 430 17.80 -30.26 -32.92
N ALA A 431 17.04 -30.28 -34.01
CA ALA A 431 16.96 -29.16 -34.93
C ALA A 431 16.11 -28.03 -34.35
N ALA A 432 14.94 -28.35 -33.77
CA ALA A 432 14.12 -27.38 -33.07
C ALA A 432 14.82 -26.83 -31.82
N ALA A 433 15.57 -27.67 -31.10
CA ALA A 433 16.38 -27.23 -29.96
C ALA A 433 17.44 -26.19 -30.38
N GLU A 434 18.17 -26.45 -31.47
CA GLU A 434 19.15 -25.51 -32.00
C GLU A 434 18.52 -24.17 -32.41
N ASP A 435 17.37 -24.20 -33.09
CA ASP A 435 16.65 -22.98 -33.49
C ASP A 435 16.22 -22.14 -32.29
N ALA A 436 15.62 -22.78 -31.28
CA ALA A 436 15.16 -22.11 -30.07
C ALA A 436 16.34 -21.47 -29.30
N PHE A 437 17.46 -22.18 -29.11
CA PHE A 437 18.63 -21.60 -28.45
C PHE A 437 19.28 -20.48 -29.27
N ARG A 438 19.31 -20.60 -30.61
CA ARG A 438 19.80 -19.54 -31.49
C ARG A 438 18.96 -18.28 -31.34
N ARG A 439 17.63 -18.41 -31.37
CA ARG A 439 16.71 -17.28 -31.10
C ARG A 439 16.92 -16.72 -29.70
N ALA A 440 17.19 -17.55 -28.70
CA ALA A 440 17.48 -17.09 -27.34
C ALA A 440 18.74 -16.19 -27.29
N THR A 441 19.79 -16.52 -28.04
CA THR A 441 21.00 -15.67 -28.13
C THR A 441 20.76 -14.34 -28.86
N VAL A 442 19.76 -14.27 -29.74
CA VAL A 442 19.35 -13.01 -30.38
C VAL A 442 18.50 -12.17 -29.44
N ALA A 443 17.57 -12.80 -28.72
CA ALA A 443 16.71 -12.13 -27.75
C ALA A 443 17.50 -11.57 -26.55
N GLU A 444 18.53 -12.30 -26.09
CA GLU A 444 19.42 -11.86 -25.02
C GLU A 444 20.88 -12.22 -25.32
N PRO A 445 21.61 -11.36 -26.06
CA PRO A 445 23.00 -11.63 -26.47
C PRO A 445 23.99 -11.73 -25.30
N THR A 446 23.61 -11.23 -24.12
CA THR A 446 24.41 -11.24 -22.90
C THR A 446 24.17 -12.47 -22.04
N SER A 447 23.30 -13.41 -22.43
CA SER A 447 22.99 -14.62 -21.64
C SER A 447 24.03 -15.72 -21.86
N PRO A 448 24.94 -15.99 -20.90
CA PRO A 448 25.94 -17.07 -21.05
C PRO A 448 25.28 -18.45 -21.20
N VAL A 449 24.16 -18.67 -20.52
CA VAL A 449 23.39 -19.93 -20.57
C VAL A 449 22.83 -20.18 -21.98
N ALA A 450 22.27 -19.17 -22.65
CA ALA A 450 21.77 -19.31 -24.02
C ALA A 450 22.88 -19.74 -24.99
N TRP A 451 24.05 -19.10 -24.89
CA TRP A 451 25.23 -19.43 -25.70
C TRP A 451 25.78 -20.83 -25.40
N LEU A 452 25.82 -21.24 -24.14
CA LEU A 452 26.23 -22.58 -23.73
C LEU A 452 25.31 -23.65 -24.32
N LEU A 453 24.00 -23.47 -24.19
CA LEU A 453 22.99 -24.42 -24.68
C LEU A 453 22.98 -24.50 -26.21
N LEU A 454 23.12 -23.36 -26.91
CA LEU A 454 23.32 -23.35 -28.37
C LEU A 454 24.57 -24.13 -28.78
N GLY A 455 25.69 -23.91 -28.08
CA GLY A 455 26.94 -24.62 -28.32
C GLY A 455 26.82 -26.13 -28.14
N LYS A 456 26.12 -26.57 -27.08
CA LYS A 456 25.83 -27.99 -26.83
C LYS A 456 24.93 -28.60 -27.92
N ALA A 457 23.87 -27.90 -28.33
CA ALA A 457 22.95 -28.36 -29.37
C ALA A 457 23.64 -28.50 -30.73
N LEU A 458 24.43 -27.49 -31.12
CA LEU A 458 25.25 -27.53 -32.34
C LEU A 458 26.27 -28.68 -32.30
N GLY A 459 26.91 -28.91 -31.15
CA GLY A 459 27.83 -30.02 -30.96
C GLY A 459 27.18 -31.40 -31.10
N LYS A 460 25.95 -31.56 -30.59
CA LYS A 460 25.15 -32.79 -30.74
C LYS A 460 24.81 -33.10 -32.20
N ARG A 461 24.64 -32.05 -33.02
CA ARG A 461 24.40 -32.14 -34.47
C ARG A 461 25.68 -32.11 -35.33
N GLU A 462 26.84 -32.24 -34.69
CA GLU A 462 28.16 -32.25 -35.35
C GLU A 462 28.53 -30.93 -36.09
N HIS A 463 27.82 -29.84 -35.80
CA HIS A 463 28.14 -28.49 -36.29
C HIS A 463 29.27 -27.85 -35.48
N TYR A 464 30.41 -28.54 -35.37
CA TYR A 464 31.45 -28.23 -34.38
C TYR A 464 32.09 -26.84 -34.52
N ALA A 465 32.21 -26.31 -35.74
CA ALA A 465 32.77 -24.98 -35.96
C ALA A 465 31.87 -23.88 -35.37
N ALA A 466 30.56 -23.97 -35.59
CA ALA A 466 29.58 -23.06 -35.02
C ALA A 466 29.44 -23.28 -33.50
N ALA A 467 29.49 -24.54 -33.04
CA ALA A 467 29.48 -24.88 -31.62
C ALA A 467 30.64 -24.21 -30.87
N ARG A 468 31.85 -24.23 -31.45
CA ARG A 468 33.03 -23.57 -30.87
C ARG A 468 32.80 -22.06 -30.71
N THR A 469 32.24 -21.39 -31.72
CA THR A 469 31.96 -19.94 -31.64
C THR A 469 30.98 -19.63 -30.51
N ALA A 470 29.87 -20.38 -30.41
CA ALA A 470 28.90 -20.18 -29.34
C ALA A 470 29.51 -20.42 -27.94
N LEU A 471 30.33 -21.46 -27.78
CA LEU A 471 30.99 -21.78 -26.50
C LEU A 471 32.09 -20.79 -26.11
N LEU A 472 32.74 -20.16 -27.10
CA LEU A 472 33.67 -19.05 -26.85
C LEU A 472 32.93 -17.82 -26.33
N GLU A 473 31.77 -17.48 -26.90
CA GLU A 473 30.93 -16.39 -26.36
C GLU A 473 30.42 -16.69 -24.95
N ALA A 474 29.97 -17.93 -24.68
CA ALA A 474 29.58 -18.35 -23.34
C ALA A 474 30.73 -18.18 -22.32
N THR A 475 31.94 -18.63 -22.69
CA THR A 475 33.13 -18.51 -21.82
C THR A 475 33.62 -17.07 -21.70
N ARG A 476 33.39 -16.22 -22.70
CA ARG A 476 33.73 -14.79 -22.64
C ARG A 476 32.80 -14.05 -21.67
N LEU A 477 31.52 -14.38 -21.70
CA LEU A 477 30.50 -13.80 -20.82
C LEU A 477 30.66 -14.30 -19.38
N GLU A 478 30.97 -15.58 -19.18
CA GLU A 478 31.20 -16.18 -17.87
C GLU A 478 32.47 -17.05 -17.84
N PRO A 479 33.65 -16.45 -17.61
CA PRO A 479 34.94 -17.15 -17.66
C PRO A 479 35.10 -18.28 -16.65
N GLU A 480 34.40 -18.20 -15.52
CA GLU A 480 34.48 -19.18 -14.45
C GLU A 480 33.58 -20.40 -14.66
N ASP A 481 32.66 -20.38 -15.63
CA ASP A 481 31.79 -21.52 -15.92
C ASP A 481 32.62 -22.74 -16.33
N ALA A 482 32.67 -23.73 -15.42
CA ALA A 482 33.41 -24.96 -15.62
C ALA A 482 32.75 -25.84 -16.70
N GLU A 483 31.44 -25.75 -16.88
CA GLU A 483 30.70 -26.50 -17.87
C GLU A 483 30.95 -25.97 -19.28
N ALA A 484 30.83 -24.66 -19.49
CA ALA A 484 31.17 -24.04 -20.78
C ALA A 484 32.60 -24.36 -21.22
N ARG A 485 33.58 -24.26 -20.30
CA ARG A 485 34.97 -24.64 -20.59
C ARG A 485 35.15 -26.13 -20.91
N ARG A 486 34.41 -27.03 -20.25
CA ARG A 486 34.45 -28.47 -20.56
C ARG A 486 33.85 -28.77 -21.92
N ALA A 487 32.71 -28.15 -22.25
CA ALA A 487 32.06 -28.28 -23.54
C ALA A 487 32.96 -27.75 -24.67
N LEU A 488 33.58 -26.57 -24.48
CA LEU A 488 34.51 -25.99 -25.45
C LEU A 488 35.70 -26.92 -25.72
N ARG A 489 36.35 -27.43 -24.68
CA ARG A 489 37.47 -28.40 -24.82
C ARG A 489 37.05 -29.69 -25.51
N LEU A 490 35.81 -30.14 -25.34
CA LEU A 490 35.30 -31.31 -26.05
C LEU A 490 35.14 -31.02 -27.54
N VAL A 491 34.46 -29.93 -27.90
CA VAL A 491 34.25 -29.51 -29.29
C VAL A 491 35.58 -29.25 -30.01
N GLU A 492 36.55 -28.61 -29.35
CA GLU A 492 37.88 -28.37 -29.93
C GLU A 492 38.68 -29.65 -30.19
N ARG A 493 38.46 -30.71 -29.39
CA ARG A 493 39.05 -32.03 -29.66
C ARG A 493 38.38 -32.72 -30.85
N LEU A 494 37.06 -32.58 -30.97
CA LEU A 494 36.30 -33.16 -32.08
C LEU A 494 36.60 -32.46 -33.42
N LEU A 495 36.91 -31.16 -33.41
CA LEU A 495 37.37 -30.42 -34.60
C LEU A 495 38.76 -30.80 -35.12
N ARG A 496 39.59 -31.42 -34.28
CA ARG A 496 40.96 -31.85 -34.63
C ARG A 496 41.03 -33.28 -35.14
N LYS A 497 39.94 -34.05 -34.99
CA LYS A 497 39.76 -35.37 -35.59
C LYS A 497 39.05 -35.23 -36.91
#